data_AF-A0AAW1XG68-F1
#
_entry.id   AF-A0AAW1XG68-F1
#
_cell.length_a   1.000
_cell.length_b   1.000
_cell.length_c   1.000
_cell.angle_alpha   90.00
_cell.angle_beta   90.00
_cell.angle_gamma   90.00
#
_symmetry.space_group_name_H-M   'P 1'
#
loop_
_entity.id
_entity.type
_entity.pdbx_description
1 polymer ?
#
loop_
_entity_poly.entity_id
_entity_poly.type
_entity_poly.pdbx_seq_one_letter_code
_entity_poly.pdbx_strand_id
1 'polypeptide(L)'
;MLHSTVVSLSPKALQFSFGFSSFLATNHNQSRRRRTRDGSVRGGVKTSNINRWRQSMFVSTKPVLEDTILSVSGQDVLTDVPPNVVFTPIPNSSAAFLGATSQNAASQSRHVFKLGVLRDVRLLSIFRFKLWWMIPRVGVVQEMTSLSSLQGNTSNELEFCVESGDPAIVTSESLKAVFVNCGNHPFDLVNESIKTLEKHYGSFALRETKEMPGMLDCFGWCTWDAFYQEVNPKGIRDGLRSLSEGGTPAKFLIIDDGWQDTSNEFQKEGEPFVEGTQFGGRLNSIEENNKFHCTTNALDSDKQSGLKDFVSEIKNTFGLRYVYVWHALLGYWGGLVPNAPGTKKYNPKLRYPVQSPGNLANMRDGSMDSMEKYGVGTIDPAKAYQFYDDLHGSCFTGCGWG
;
A
#
# COMPACT_ATOMS: atom_id res chain seq x y z
N MET A 1 1.89 -2.93 6.36
CA MET A 1 1.97 -1.81 7.33
C MET A 1 1.29 -0.65 6.63
N LEU A 2 0.10 -0.23 7.06
CA LEU A 2 -0.64 0.89 6.47
C LEU A 2 -0.07 2.18 7.06
N HIS A 3 0.60 2.99 6.24
CA HIS A 3 1.01 4.34 6.62
C HIS A 3 0.22 5.36 5.82
N SER A 4 -0.43 6.26 6.54
CA SER A 4 -1.11 7.43 6.00
C SER A 4 -0.08 8.53 5.74
N THR A 5 -0.08 9.12 4.54
CA THR A 5 0.60 10.39 4.27
C THR A 5 -0.43 11.42 3.89
N VAL A 6 -0.49 12.50 4.69
CA VAL A 6 -1.20 13.73 4.38
C VAL A 6 -0.32 14.51 3.40
N VAL A 7 -0.85 14.81 2.21
CA VAL A 7 -0.23 15.80 1.30
C VAL A 7 -1.08 17.06 1.37
N SER A 8 -0.49 18.14 1.87
CA SER A 8 -1.06 19.48 1.85
C SER A 8 -1.04 20.00 0.41
N LEU A 9 -2.22 20.17 -0.21
CA LEU A 9 -2.36 20.94 -1.44
C LEU A 9 -2.78 22.37 -1.06
N SER A 10 -1.96 23.34 -1.47
CA SER A 10 -2.19 24.77 -1.31
C SER A 10 -3.57 25.19 -1.86
N PRO A 11 -4.29 26.13 -1.20
CA PRO A 11 -5.72 26.30 -1.38
C PRO A 11 -6.05 27.29 -2.51
N LYS A 12 -6.05 26.83 -3.77
CA LYS A 12 -6.72 27.57 -4.86
C LYS A 12 -7.33 26.63 -5.89
N ALA A 13 -8.48 26.04 -5.56
CA ALA A 13 -9.64 25.86 -6.42
C ALA A 13 -10.53 24.77 -5.81
N LEU A 14 -11.80 25.11 -5.55
CA LEU A 14 -13.02 24.29 -5.64
C LEU A 14 -14.08 24.89 -4.71
N GLN A 15 -14.73 25.93 -5.20
CA GLN A 15 -15.99 26.42 -4.65
C GLN A 15 -17.07 25.40 -5.07
N PHE A 16 -17.51 24.56 -4.13
CA PHE A 16 -18.75 23.82 -4.27
C PHE A 16 -19.75 24.35 -3.24
N SER A 17 -20.84 24.93 -3.75
CA SER A 17 -21.97 25.44 -2.99
C SER A 17 -22.68 24.28 -2.29
N PHE A 18 -22.44 24.10 -0.99
CA PHE A 18 -23.22 23.19 -0.14
C PHE A 18 -24.29 23.99 0.62
N GLY A 19 -25.55 23.71 0.30
CA GLY A 19 -26.69 24.07 1.15
C GLY A 19 -26.69 23.16 2.38
N PHE A 20 -26.41 23.73 3.55
CA PHE A 20 -26.52 23.05 4.83
C PHE A 20 -27.98 22.98 5.27
N SER A 21 -28.47 21.78 5.60
CA SER A 21 -29.62 21.60 6.50
C SER A 21 -29.11 20.93 7.78
N SER A 22 -29.01 21.72 8.83
CA SER A 22 -28.71 21.31 10.20
C SER A 22 -29.93 20.65 10.84
N PHE A 23 -29.78 19.42 11.35
CA PHE A 23 -30.70 18.88 12.36
C PHE A 23 -29.90 18.14 13.45
N LEU A 24 -29.38 18.93 14.38
CA LEU A 24 -29.15 18.51 15.76
C LEU A 24 -29.87 19.53 16.64
N ALA A 25 -30.97 19.11 17.25
CA ALA A 25 -31.55 19.80 18.39
C ALA A 25 -32.24 18.77 19.29
N THR A 26 -31.56 18.41 20.36
CA THR A 26 -32.16 17.89 21.59
C THR A 26 -33.03 18.97 22.23
N ASN A 27 -34.24 18.63 22.66
CA ASN A 27 -34.86 19.33 23.78
C ASN A 27 -35.82 18.45 24.58
N HIS A 28 -35.46 18.30 25.85
CA HIS A 28 -36.34 17.92 26.95
C HIS A 28 -37.49 18.92 27.07
N ASN A 29 -38.75 18.46 27.23
CA ASN A 29 -39.59 18.93 28.33
C ASN A 29 -40.87 18.11 28.54
N GLN A 30 -41.32 18.17 29.79
CA GLN A 30 -42.24 17.31 30.50
C GLN A 30 -43.74 17.55 30.22
N SER A 31 -44.50 16.49 30.53
CA SER A 31 -45.86 16.47 31.09
C SER A 31 -47.04 16.80 30.18
N ARG A 32 -47.97 15.85 30.05
CA ARG A 32 -49.26 15.87 30.77
C ARG A 32 -50.06 14.59 30.50
N ARG A 33 -50.45 13.91 31.59
CA ARG A 33 -51.54 12.92 31.62
C ARG A 33 -52.88 13.60 31.33
N ARG A 34 -53.74 12.97 30.53
CA ARG A 34 -55.19 13.01 30.72
C ARG A 34 -55.83 11.67 30.29
N ARG A 35 -56.58 11.09 31.23
CA ARG A 35 -57.48 9.94 31.12
C ARG A 35 -58.87 10.42 30.70
N THR A 36 -59.57 9.60 29.91
CA THR A 36 -61.04 9.28 29.95
C THR A 36 -61.24 8.05 29.03
N ARG A 37 -61.60 6.83 29.50
CA ARG A 37 -62.98 6.27 29.75
C ARG A 37 -63.96 6.59 28.62
N ASP A 38 -64.76 5.70 28.03
CA ASP A 38 -65.31 4.39 28.39
C ASP A 38 -65.96 3.77 27.11
N GLY A 39 -66.29 2.47 27.08
CA GLY A 39 -67.17 1.91 26.03
C GLY A 39 -66.97 0.44 25.65
N SER A 40 -67.65 -0.45 26.35
CA SER A 40 -67.78 -1.89 26.09
C SER A 40 -68.78 -2.19 24.95
N VAL A 41 -68.45 -3.10 24.01
CA VAL A 41 -69.41 -4.07 23.42
C VAL A 41 -68.67 -5.37 23.02
N ARG A 42 -69.24 -6.50 23.43
CA ARG A 42 -68.86 -7.89 23.11
C ARG A 42 -69.21 -8.27 21.67
N GLY A 43 -68.42 -9.16 21.04
CA GLY A 43 -68.94 -10.00 19.96
C GLY A 43 -67.89 -10.76 19.14
N GLY A 44 -67.94 -12.09 19.19
CA GLY A 44 -67.64 -12.94 18.04
C GLY A 44 -66.22 -13.51 17.94
N VAL A 45 -66.01 -14.68 18.55
CA VAL A 45 -64.98 -15.62 18.12
C VAL A 45 -65.37 -16.18 16.75
N LYS A 46 -64.54 -15.98 15.73
CA LYS A 46 -64.50 -16.82 14.54
C LYS A 46 -63.07 -17.31 14.34
N THR A 47 -62.90 -18.60 14.59
CA THR A 47 -61.76 -19.42 14.23
C THR A 47 -61.68 -19.53 12.70
N SER A 48 -60.58 -19.09 12.12
CA SER A 48 -60.18 -19.51 10.76
C SER A 48 -58.82 -20.17 10.84
N ASN A 49 -58.81 -21.48 10.55
CA ASN A 49 -57.63 -22.30 10.32
C ASN A 49 -56.69 -21.60 9.33
N ILE A 50 -55.48 -21.24 9.78
CA ILE A 50 -54.39 -20.91 8.89
C ILE A 50 -53.34 -22.01 9.04
N ASN A 51 -53.13 -22.68 7.91
CA ASN A 51 -52.21 -23.78 7.71
C ASN A 51 -50.81 -23.44 8.22
N ARG A 52 -50.28 -24.39 8.99
CA ARG A 52 -48.94 -24.41 9.55
C ARG A 52 -47.92 -24.66 8.44
N TRP A 53 -47.54 -23.63 7.70
CA TRP A 53 -46.31 -23.66 6.91
C TRP A 53 -45.14 -23.27 7.82
N ARG A 54 -44.50 -24.28 8.41
CA ARG A 54 -43.15 -24.11 8.97
C ARG A 54 -42.17 -24.10 7.80
N GLN A 55 -41.95 -22.94 7.20
CA GLN A 55 -40.68 -22.68 6.53
C GLN A 55 -39.74 -22.11 7.61
N SER A 56 -38.85 -22.96 8.15
CA SER A 56 -37.64 -22.43 8.76
C SER A 56 -36.73 -21.97 7.61
N MET A 57 -36.94 -20.74 7.13
CA MET A 57 -35.91 -20.09 6.32
C MET A 57 -34.76 -19.77 7.25
N PHE A 58 -33.77 -20.66 7.32
CA PHE A 58 -32.44 -20.27 7.73
C PHE A 58 -31.92 -19.37 6.60
N VAL A 59 -32.04 -18.06 6.78
CA VAL A 59 -31.34 -17.11 5.91
C VAL A 59 -29.86 -17.41 6.10
N SER A 60 -29.26 -18.10 5.14
CA SER A 60 -27.83 -18.35 5.13
C SER A 60 -27.13 -17.00 5.05
N THR A 61 -26.41 -16.62 6.10
CA THR A 61 -25.55 -15.42 6.10
C THR A 61 -24.29 -15.61 5.26
N LYS A 62 -24.12 -16.79 4.66
CA LYS A 62 -22.96 -17.14 3.84
C LYS A 62 -23.25 -16.77 2.38
N PRO A 63 -22.23 -16.33 1.62
CA PRO A 63 -22.33 -16.26 0.18
C PRO A 63 -22.69 -17.63 -0.40
N VAL A 64 -23.60 -17.66 -1.38
CA VAL A 64 -24.04 -18.88 -2.08
C VAL A 64 -24.20 -18.53 -3.56
N LEU A 65 -23.68 -19.39 -4.45
CA LEU A 65 -23.88 -19.28 -5.90
C LEU A 65 -24.81 -20.41 -6.36
N GLU A 66 -26.03 -20.06 -6.77
CA GLU A 66 -27.06 -20.99 -7.26
C GLU A 66 -27.70 -20.42 -8.53
N ASP A 67 -27.94 -21.25 -9.55
CA ASP A 67 -28.65 -20.86 -10.79
C ASP A 67 -28.18 -19.53 -11.42
N THR A 68 -26.86 -19.29 -11.45
CA THR A 68 -26.20 -18.05 -11.95
C THR A 68 -26.42 -16.78 -11.10
N ILE A 69 -26.88 -16.95 -9.86
CA ILE A 69 -27.12 -15.86 -8.91
C ILE A 69 -26.22 -16.04 -7.69
N LEU A 70 -25.38 -15.03 -7.41
CA LEU A 70 -24.63 -14.95 -6.16
C LEU A 70 -25.46 -14.21 -5.13
N SER A 71 -25.93 -14.95 -4.13
CA SER A 71 -26.70 -14.43 -3.00
C SER A 71 -25.85 -14.31 -1.75
N VAL A 72 -26.06 -13.25 -0.98
CA VAL A 72 -25.42 -13.04 0.33
C VAL A 72 -26.51 -12.64 1.33
N SER A 73 -26.66 -13.38 2.43
CA SER A 73 -27.69 -13.12 3.44
C SER A 73 -29.12 -13.05 2.85
N GLY A 74 -29.40 -13.87 1.83
CA GLY A 74 -30.69 -13.91 1.15
C GLY A 74 -30.98 -12.72 0.23
N GLN A 75 -29.98 -11.90 -0.08
CA GLN A 75 -30.06 -10.85 -1.10
C GLN A 75 -29.21 -11.23 -2.31
N ASP A 76 -29.79 -11.10 -3.50
CA ASP A 76 -29.11 -11.32 -4.77
C ASP A 76 -28.14 -10.16 -5.01
N VAL A 77 -26.83 -10.44 -4.95
CA VAL A 77 -25.78 -9.42 -5.12
C VAL A 77 -25.32 -9.37 -6.57
N LEU A 78 -25.14 -10.52 -7.21
CA LEU A 78 -24.82 -10.64 -8.63
C LEU A 78 -25.84 -11.54 -9.33
N THR A 79 -26.34 -11.10 -10.48
CA THR A 79 -27.13 -11.93 -11.42
C THR A 79 -26.31 -12.22 -12.67
N ASP A 80 -26.75 -13.18 -13.47
CA ASP A 80 -26.12 -13.52 -14.76
C ASP A 80 -24.64 -13.90 -14.59
N VAL A 81 -24.30 -14.57 -13.48
CA VAL A 81 -22.95 -15.04 -13.17
C VAL A 81 -22.53 -16.07 -14.23
N PRO A 82 -21.45 -15.84 -14.99
CA PRO A 82 -21.03 -16.74 -16.07
C PRO A 82 -20.62 -18.13 -15.58
N PRO A 83 -20.78 -19.19 -16.41
CA PRO A 83 -20.49 -20.57 -16.02
C PRO A 83 -19.00 -20.86 -15.78
N ASN A 84 -18.10 -19.98 -16.23
CA ASN A 84 -16.67 -20.09 -16.01
C ASN A 84 -16.20 -19.42 -14.71
N VAL A 85 -17.11 -18.82 -13.94
CA VAL A 85 -16.84 -18.31 -12.59
C VAL A 85 -16.79 -19.47 -11.61
N VAL A 86 -15.74 -19.50 -10.79
CA VAL A 86 -15.52 -20.52 -9.77
C VAL A 86 -15.79 -19.90 -8.40
N PHE A 87 -16.75 -20.48 -7.68
CA PHE A 87 -17.08 -20.10 -6.31
C PHE A 87 -16.51 -21.13 -5.33
N THR A 88 -15.65 -20.68 -4.41
CA THR A 88 -14.96 -21.55 -3.44
C THR A 88 -15.23 -21.07 -2.01
N PRO A 89 -16.18 -21.70 -1.28
CA PRO A 89 -16.44 -21.39 0.12
C PRO A 89 -15.21 -21.67 1.00
N ILE A 90 -14.99 -20.83 2.01
CA ILE A 90 -13.98 -21.11 3.05
C ILE A 90 -14.65 -21.87 4.20
N PRO A 91 -14.19 -23.09 4.54
CA PRO A 91 -14.77 -23.89 5.60
C PRO A 91 -14.88 -23.14 6.93
N ASN A 92 -15.97 -23.38 7.66
CA ASN A 92 -16.21 -22.79 8.99
C ASN A 92 -16.22 -21.26 9.04
N SER A 93 -16.50 -20.59 7.91
CA SER A 93 -16.61 -19.13 7.83
C SER A 93 -17.84 -18.68 7.03
N SER A 94 -18.09 -17.36 7.02
CA SER A 94 -19.04 -16.68 6.12
C SER A 94 -18.34 -16.06 4.90
N ALA A 95 -17.17 -16.58 4.54
CA ALA A 95 -16.36 -16.08 3.45
C ALA A 95 -16.21 -17.09 2.31
N ALA A 96 -15.92 -16.58 1.13
CA ALA A 96 -15.67 -17.36 -0.06
C ALA A 96 -14.69 -16.64 -0.99
N PHE A 97 -14.05 -17.40 -1.88
CA PHE A 97 -13.35 -16.85 -3.03
C PHE A 97 -14.22 -16.92 -4.27
N LEU A 98 -14.16 -15.88 -5.08
CA LEU A 98 -14.56 -15.89 -6.48
C LEU A 98 -13.31 -15.91 -7.34
N GLY A 99 -13.34 -16.75 -8.35
CA GLY A 99 -12.32 -16.86 -9.39
C GLY A 99 -12.95 -17.16 -10.73
N ALA A 100 -12.12 -17.40 -11.74
CA ALA A 100 -12.60 -17.84 -13.05
C ALA A 100 -11.52 -18.60 -13.82
N THR A 101 -11.98 -19.41 -14.76
CA THR A 101 -11.13 -20.11 -15.74
C THR A 101 -11.36 -19.53 -17.13
N SER A 102 -10.29 -19.34 -17.89
CA SER A 102 -10.33 -18.98 -19.31
C SER A 102 -10.59 -20.23 -20.13
N GLN A 103 -11.57 -20.15 -21.04
CA GLN A 103 -11.84 -21.22 -22.02
C GLN A 103 -10.90 -21.14 -23.24
N ASN A 104 -10.17 -20.02 -23.40
CA ASN A 104 -9.22 -19.87 -24.50
C ASN A 104 -7.94 -20.69 -24.22
N ALA A 105 -7.51 -21.48 -25.21
CA ALA A 105 -6.33 -22.34 -25.13
C ALA A 105 -4.99 -21.58 -24.99
N ALA A 106 -4.98 -20.28 -25.28
CA ALA A 106 -3.79 -19.45 -25.12
C ALA A 106 -3.81 -18.81 -23.72
N SER A 107 -2.87 -19.22 -22.88
CA SER A 107 -2.57 -18.52 -21.63
C SER A 107 -2.15 -17.08 -21.96
N GLN A 108 -2.68 -16.10 -21.22
CA GLN A 108 -2.35 -14.68 -21.39
C GLN A 108 -1.80 -14.10 -20.09
N SER A 109 -1.03 -13.02 -20.21
CA SER A 109 -0.54 -12.26 -19.05
C SER A 109 -1.59 -11.33 -18.45
N ARG A 110 -2.73 -11.16 -19.15
CA ARG A 110 -3.85 -10.33 -18.75
C ARG A 110 -5.18 -11.00 -19.11
N HIS A 111 -6.07 -11.15 -18.13
CA HIS A 111 -7.43 -11.62 -18.31
C HIS A 111 -8.43 -10.65 -17.69
N VAL A 112 -9.57 -10.44 -18.34
CA VAL A 112 -10.71 -9.74 -17.76
C VAL A 112 -11.88 -10.72 -17.74
N PHE A 113 -12.33 -11.05 -16.54
CA PHE A 113 -13.42 -11.99 -16.33
C PHE A 113 -14.65 -11.25 -15.81
N LYS A 114 -15.80 -11.55 -16.39
CA LYS A 114 -17.09 -11.06 -15.92
C LYS A 114 -17.52 -11.86 -14.69
N LEU A 115 -18.04 -11.18 -13.68
CA LEU A 115 -18.64 -11.78 -12.50
C LEU A 115 -20.17 -11.79 -12.56
N GLY A 116 -20.78 -10.91 -13.36
CA GLY A 116 -22.23 -10.77 -13.47
C GLY A 116 -22.68 -9.32 -13.29
N VAL A 117 -23.99 -9.11 -13.27
CA VAL A 117 -24.61 -7.78 -13.09
C VAL A 117 -24.81 -7.51 -11.61
N LEU A 118 -24.28 -6.39 -11.13
CA LEU A 118 -24.44 -5.95 -9.74
C LEU A 118 -25.87 -5.41 -9.52
N ARG A 119 -26.61 -5.99 -8.57
CA ARG A 119 -28.01 -5.62 -8.30
C ARG A 119 -28.18 -4.92 -6.96
N ASP A 120 -28.90 -3.80 -6.95
CA ASP A 120 -29.43 -3.12 -5.76
C ASP A 120 -28.46 -2.87 -4.60
N VAL A 121 -27.15 -2.86 -4.89
CA VAL A 121 -26.08 -2.58 -3.92
C VAL A 121 -25.29 -1.35 -4.33
N ARG A 122 -24.96 -0.51 -3.34
CA ARG A 122 -24.04 0.62 -3.55
C ARG A 122 -22.62 0.13 -3.35
N LEU A 123 -21.80 0.24 -4.39
CA LEU A 123 -20.37 -0.04 -4.28
C LEU A 123 -19.66 1.14 -3.60
N LEU A 124 -19.08 0.90 -2.43
CA LEU A 124 -18.17 1.83 -1.77
C LEU A 124 -16.75 1.25 -1.80
N SER A 125 -15.84 1.91 -2.51
CA SER A 125 -14.42 1.60 -2.41
C SER A 125 -13.78 2.40 -1.28
N ILE A 126 -13.35 1.72 -0.22
CA ILE A 126 -12.66 2.32 0.94
C ILE A 126 -11.15 2.48 0.71
N PHE A 127 -10.64 2.02 -0.44
CA PHE A 127 -9.23 2.12 -0.79
C PHE A 127 -9.07 2.58 -2.25
N ARG A 128 -8.36 3.68 -2.44
CA ARG A 128 -7.89 4.09 -3.77
C ARG A 128 -6.45 3.62 -3.91
N PHE A 129 -6.26 2.67 -4.81
CA PHE A 129 -4.97 2.08 -5.11
C PHE A 129 -3.94 3.14 -5.52
N LYS A 130 -2.75 3.10 -4.91
CA LYS A 130 -1.56 3.87 -5.31
C LYS A 130 -0.45 2.89 -5.66
N LEU A 131 0.02 2.95 -6.90
CA LEU A 131 0.95 1.98 -7.50
C LEU A 131 2.32 1.91 -6.79
N TRP A 132 2.75 2.99 -6.13
CA TRP A 132 4.02 3.07 -5.36
C TRP A 132 4.15 2.05 -4.23
N TRP A 133 3.04 1.55 -3.70
CA TRP A 133 3.03 0.55 -2.63
C TRP A 133 3.14 -0.89 -3.17
N MET A 134 3.28 -1.07 -4.49
CA MET A 134 3.60 -2.36 -5.06
C MET A 134 5.04 -2.72 -4.74
N ILE A 135 5.27 -4.00 -4.46
CA ILE A 135 6.61 -4.56 -4.33
C ILE A 135 7.22 -4.61 -5.74
N PRO A 136 8.22 -3.78 -6.08
CA PRO A 136 8.92 -3.94 -7.34
C PRO A 136 9.59 -5.32 -7.33
N ARG A 137 9.20 -6.19 -8.27
CA ARG A 137 9.81 -7.51 -8.45
C ARG A 137 10.86 -7.39 -9.56
N VAL A 138 12.10 -7.71 -9.25
CA VAL A 138 13.20 -7.77 -10.22
C VAL A 138 13.76 -9.19 -10.26
N GLY A 139 14.14 -9.66 -11.44
CA GLY A 139 14.70 -11.00 -11.67
C GLY A 139 13.70 -12.01 -12.23
N VAL A 140 14.18 -13.25 -12.44
CA VAL A 140 13.37 -14.38 -12.90
C VAL A 140 12.63 -14.94 -11.69
N VAL A 141 11.42 -14.48 -11.44
CA VAL A 141 10.58 -15.01 -10.36
C VAL A 141 9.84 -16.25 -10.91
N GLN A 142 10.10 -17.41 -10.31
CA GLN A 142 9.50 -18.69 -10.72
C GLN A 142 7.99 -18.74 -10.44
N GLU A 143 7.51 -17.94 -9.48
CA GLU A 143 6.10 -17.73 -9.15
C GLU A 143 5.79 -16.23 -9.12
N MET A 144 5.50 -15.65 -10.27
CA MET A 144 5.04 -14.27 -10.33
C MET A 144 3.53 -14.24 -10.04
N THR A 145 3.14 -13.61 -8.94
CA THR A 145 1.74 -13.46 -8.55
C THR A 145 1.07 -12.39 -9.41
N SER A 146 0.10 -12.75 -10.22
CA SER A 146 -0.76 -11.79 -10.93
C SER A 146 -1.54 -10.93 -9.93
N LEU A 147 -1.71 -9.65 -10.24
CA LEU A 147 -2.54 -8.73 -9.48
C LEU A 147 -3.99 -8.79 -9.96
N SER A 148 -4.92 -8.81 -9.02
CA SER A 148 -6.37 -8.77 -9.28
C SER A 148 -6.94 -7.38 -8.96
N SER A 149 -7.67 -6.77 -9.89
CA SER A 149 -8.45 -5.55 -9.66
C SER A 149 -9.92 -5.75 -10.02
N LEU A 150 -10.82 -5.07 -9.30
CA LEU A 150 -12.24 -5.01 -9.62
C LEU A 150 -12.53 -3.77 -10.46
N GLN A 151 -13.35 -3.92 -11.50
CA GLN A 151 -13.78 -2.84 -12.37
C GLN A 151 -15.23 -3.04 -12.81
N GLY A 152 -15.88 -1.97 -13.24
CA GLY A 152 -17.19 -2.03 -13.90
C GLY A 152 -17.04 -1.77 -15.40
N ASN A 153 -18.05 -2.16 -16.18
CA ASN A 153 -18.11 -1.89 -17.61
C ASN A 153 -19.38 -1.11 -18.02
N THR A 154 -19.50 -0.79 -19.31
CA THR A 154 -20.65 -0.04 -19.87
C THR A 154 -21.97 -0.80 -19.82
N SER A 155 -21.95 -2.10 -19.55
CA SER A 155 -23.13 -2.97 -19.43
C SER A 155 -23.59 -3.15 -17.98
N ASN A 156 -23.05 -2.38 -17.03
CA ASN A 156 -23.29 -2.51 -15.59
C ASN A 156 -22.88 -3.88 -15.01
N GLU A 157 -21.98 -4.59 -15.70
CA GLU A 157 -21.41 -5.83 -15.20
C GLU A 157 -20.20 -5.52 -14.32
N LEU A 158 -20.04 -6.28 -13.24
CA LEU A 158 -18.83 -6.31 -12.44
C LEU A 158 -17.83 -7.26 -13.10
N GLU A 159 -16.59 -6.82 -13.21
CA GLU A 159 -15.48 -7.60 -13.76
C GLU A 159 -14.32 -7.62 -12.77
N PHE A 160 -13.51 -8.68 -12.83
CA PHE A 160 -12.17 -8.64 -12.26
C PHE A 160 -11.12 -8.81 -13.37
N CYS A 161 -10.08 -7.98 -13.31
CA CYS A 161 -8.91 -8.06 -14.17
C CYS A 161 -7.79 -8.74 -13.41
N VAL A 162 -7.19 -9.78 -14.00
CA VAL A 162 -5.98 -10.45 -13.50
C VAL A 162 -4.84 -10.14 -14.45
N GLU A 163 -3.77 -9.53 -13.96
CA GLU A 163 -2.65 -9.08 -14.80
C GLU A 163 -1.30 -9.34 -14.11
N SER A 164 -0.36 -9.98 -14.81
CA SER A 164 1.02 -10.16 -14.32
C SER A 164 1.93 -8.98 -14.67
N GLY A 165 1.61 -8.24 -15.74
CA GLY A 165 2.45 -7.17 -16.28
C GLY A 165 3.66 -7.66 -17.09
N ASP A 166 3.85 -8.98 -17.20
CA ASP A 166 4.92 -9.60 -17.98
C ASP A 166 4.31 -10.56 -19.02
N PRO A 167 4.50 -10.33 -20.33
CA PRO A 167 4.02 -11.23 -21.39
C PRO A 167 4.50 -12.68 -21.28
N ALA A 168 5.62 -12.94 -20.60
CA ALA A 168 6.12 -14.29 -20.37
C ALA A 168 5.38 -15.02 -19.23
N ILE A 169 4.75 -14.28 -18.32
CA ILE A 169 3.98 -14.84 -17.21
C ILE A 169 2.53 -14.87 -17.60
N VAL A 170 2.10 -16.04 -18.03
CA VAL A 170 0.75 -16.30 -18.54
C VAL A 170 0.01 -17.28 -17.63
N THR A 171 -1.30 -17.09 -17.50
CA THR A 171 -2.17 -18.04 -16.80
C THR A 171 -3.38 -18.38 -17.67
N SER A 172 -4.08 -19.46 -17.36
CA SER A 172 -5.41 -19.76 -17.91
C SER A 172 -6.50 -19.67 -16.84
N GLU A 173 -6.14 -19.50 -15.58
CA GLU A 173 -7.09 -19.45 -14.47
C GLU A 173 -6.65 -18.55 -13.33
N SER A 174 -7.62 -18.09 -12.56
CA SER A 174 -7.39 -17.43 -11.27
C SER A 174 -8.52 -17.78 -10.33
N LEU A 175 -8.32 -18.81 -9.51
CA LEU A 175 -9.37 -19.41 -8.67
C LEU A 175 -9.65 -18.64 -7.37
N LYS A 176 -8.75 -17.75 -6.96
CA LYS A 176 -8.83 -16.97 -5.72
C LYS A 176 -8.64 -15.47 -5.96
N ALA A 177 -9.26 -14.94 -7.02
CA ALA A 177 -9.06 -13.57 -7.47
C ALA A 177 -9.76 -12.53 -6.58
N VAL A 178 -10.94 -12.86 -6.04
CA VAL A 178 -11.73 -11.95 -5.20
C VAL A 178 -12.14 -12.66 -3.93
N PHE A 179 -11.78 -12.09 -2.79
CA PHE A 179 -12.25 -12.57 -1.49
C PHE A 179 -13.54 -11.83 -1.11
N VAL A 180 -14.58 -12.60 -0.79
CA VAL A 180 -15.90 -12.09 -0.39
C VAL A 180 -16.19 -12.53 1.03
N ASN A 181 -16.63 -11.59 1.86
CA ASN A 181 -17.07 -11.87 3.23
C ASN A 181 -18.32 -11.03 3.55
N CYS A 182 -19.15 -11.51 4.46
CA CYS A 182 -20.40 -10.87 4.84
C CYS A 182 -20.45 -10.58 6.35
N GLY A 183 -20.96 -9.41 6.72
CA GLY A 183 -21.19 -9.02 8.11
C GLY A 183 -21.95 -7.70 8.22
N ASN A 184 -22.43 -7.40 9.43
CA ASN A 184 -23.30 -6.25 9.69
C ASN A 184 -22.56 -4.97 10.11
N HIS A 185 -21.25 -5.07 10.40
CA HIS A 185 -20.43 -3.94 10.82
C HIS A 185 -19.17 -3.87 9.93
N PRO A 186 -19.00 -2.82 9.10
CA PRO A 186 -17.96 -2.80 8.08
C PRO A 186 -16.54 -2.80 8.66
N PHE A 187 -16.31 -2.16 9.81
CA PHE A 187 -14.99 -2.14 10.45
C PHE A 187 -14.60 -3.50 11.03
N ASP A 188 -15.56 -4.21 11.64
CA ASP A 188 -15.33 -5.56 12.16
C ASP A 188 -15.13 -6.52 11.00
N LEU A 189 -15.92 -6.36 9.92
CA LEU A 189 -15.83 -7.18 8.73
C LEU A 189 -14.44 -7.12 8.08
N VAL A 190 -13.81 -5.94 8.03
CA VAL A 190 -12.42 -5.83 7.53
C VAL A 190 -11.46 -6.63 8.42
N ASN A 191 -11.54 -6.47 9.74
CA ASN A 191 -10.66 -7.18 10.67
C ASN A 191 -10.87 -8.71 10.61
N GLU A 192 -12.12 -9.17 10.61
CA GLU A 192 -12.47 -10.60 10.51
C GLU A 192 -12.10 -11.19 9.15
N SER A 193 -12.17 -10.39 8.08
CA SER A 193 -11.70 -10.80 6.75
C SER A 193 -10.20 -11.08 6.75
N ILE A 194 -9.38 -10.18 7.30
CA ILE A 194 -7.93 -10.39 7.37
C ILE A 194 -7.58 -11.56 8.30
N LYS A 195 -8.28 -11.74 9.43
CA LYS A 195 -8.13 -12.94 10.30
C LYS A 195 -8.48 -14.24 9.56
N THR A 196 -9.53 -14.24 8.75
CA THR A 196 -9.93 -15.41 7.96
C THR A 196 -8.87 -15.75 6.92
N LEU A 197 -8.33 -14.72 6.24
CA LEU A 197 -7.24 -14.89 5.27
C LEU A 197 -5.95 -15.37 5.94
N GLU A 198 -5.61 -14.85 7.13
CA GLU A 198 -4.44 -15.27 7.90
C GLU A 198 -4.51 -16.76 8.24
N LYS A 199 -5.65 -17.24 8.77
CA LYS A 199 -5.88 -18.67 9.01
C LYS A 199 -5.89 -19.51 7.74
N HIS A 200 -6.44 -18.99 6.63
CA HIS A 200 -6.56 -19.72 5.37
C HIS A 200 -5.20 -19.94 4.70
N TYR A 201 -4.34 -18.91 4.69
CA TYR A 201 -3.04 -18.97 4.01
C TYR A 201 -1.89 -19.38 4.94
N GLY A 202 -1.95 -19.03 6.23
CA GLY A 202 -0.88 -19.30 7.18
C GLY A 202 0.46 -18.61 6.87
N SER A 203 0.49 -17.65 5.93
CA SER A 203 1.72 -17.06 5.38
C SER A 203 2.04 -15.66 5.91
N PHE A 204 1.16 -15.08 6.72
CA PHE A 204 1.36 -13.74 7.29
C PHE A 204 0.74 -13.64 8.68
N ALA A 205 1.24 -12.68 9.47
CA ALA A 205 0.70 -12.36 10.78
C ALA A 205 -0.13 -11.07 10.75
N LEU A 206 -1.14 -11.01 11.62
CA LEU A 206 -1.96 -9.82 11.86
C LEU A 206 -1.13 -8.69 12.45
N ARG A 207 -1.58 -7.44 12.31
CA ARG A 207 -0.88 -6.29 12.86
C ARG A 207 -0.79 -6.36 14.37
N GLU A 208 -1.86 -6.82 15.01
CA GLU A 208 -2.04 -6.90 16.46
C GLU A 208 -1.15 -7.97 17.11
N THR A 209 -0.66 -8.93 16.32
CA THR A 209 0.21 -10.00 16.79
C THR A 209 1.68 -9.75 16.48
N LYS A 210 2.00 -8.67 15.75
CA LYS A 210 3.39 -8.30 15.46
C LYS A 210 4.00 -7.60 16.66
N GLU A 211 5.26 -7.93 16.93
CA GLU A 211 6.05 -7.19 17.90
C GLU A 211 6.25 -5.76 17.40
N MET A 212 5.86 -4.79 18.24
CA MET A 212 6.04 -3.37 17.93
C MET A 212 7.52 -3.02 18.14
N PRO A 213 8.21 -2.44 17.14
CA PRO A 213 9.59 -2.03 17.31
C PRO A 213 9.72 -0.97 18.42
N GLY A 214 10.71 -1.11 19.31
CA GLY A 214 10.92 -0.17 20.43
C GLY A 214 11.20 1.29 20.01
N MET A 215 11.49 1.54 18.73
CA MET A 215 11.54 2.88 18.15
C MET A 215 10.20 3.62 18.29
N LEU A 216 9.06 2.92 18.25
CA LEU A 216 7.72 3.53 18.30
C LEU A 216 7.38 4.11 19.68
N ASP A 217 8.11 3.74 20.73
CA ASP A 217 7.97 4.30 22.08
C ASP A 217 8.69 5.64 22.25
N CYS A 218 9.36 6.11 21.20
CA CYS A 218 10.26 7.23 21.22
C CYS A 218 9.76 8.35 20.30
N PHE A 219 10.02 9.61 20.69
CA PHE A 219 10.03 10.70 19.72
C PHE A 219 11.29 10.57 18.83
N GLY A 220 11.14 10.77 17.53
CA GLY A 220 12.27 10.76 16.61
C GLY A 220 12.10 11.76 15.49
N TRP A 221 13.18 11.93 14.73
CA TRP A 221 13.30 12.96 13.72
C TRP A 221 13.76 12.38 12.39
N CYS A 222 13.14 12.81 11.31
CA CYS A 222 13.54 12.53 9.93
C CYS A 222 14.11 13.81 9.31
N THR A 223 15.24 13.69 8.60
CA THR A 223 15.96 14.83 8.03
C THR A 223 15.32 15.41 6.76
N TRP A 224 14.35 14.72 6.14
CA TRP A 224 13.80 15.08 4.82
C TRP A 224 13.24 16.49 4.74
N ASP A 225 12.26 16.83 5.59
CA ASP A 225 11.60 18.16 5.53
C ASP A 225 12.53 19.32 5.96
N ALA A 226 13.67 19.00 6.58
CA ALA A 226 14.65 19.99 7.01
C ALA A 226 15.71 20.30 5.93
N PHE A 227 16.13 19.28 5.17
CA PHE A 227 17.28 19.43 4.26
C PHE A 227 17.01 18.93 2.84
N TYR A 228 15.97 18.14 2.62
CA TYR A 228 15.82 17.32 1.41
C TYR A 228 17.15 16.62 1.11
N GLN A 229 17.66 16.73 -0.13
CA GLN A 229 18.91 16.11 -0.58
C GLN A 229 20.19 16.74 0.02
N GLU A 230 20.09 17.90 0.69
CA GLU A 230 21.23 18.63 1.24
C GLU A 230 21.61 18.22 2.67
N VAL A 231 21.07 17.08 3.15
CA VAL A 231 21.40 16.54 4.47
C VAL A 231 22.91 16.37 4.64
N ASN A 232 23.44 16.81 5.78
CA ASN A 232 24.86 16.77 6.10
C ASN A 232 25.10 16.69 7.62
N PRO A 233 26.31 16.26 8.06
CA PRO A 233 26.62 16.09 9.48
C PRO A 233 26.43 17.33 10.35
N LYS A 234 26.71 18.53 9.81
CA LYS A 234 26.53 19.78 10.57
C LYS A 234 25.05 20.05 10.83
N GLY A 235 24.22 19.99 9.79
CA GLY A 235 22.77 20.19 9.90
C GLY A 235 22.12 19.20 10.86
N ILE A 236 22.55 17.93 10.83
CA ILE A 236 22.06 16.91 11.77
C ILE A 236 22.43 17.27 13.22
N ARG A 237 23.69 17.66 13.49
CA ARG A 237 24.12 18.06 14.85
C ARG A 237 23.33 19.26 15.36
N ASP A 238 23.15 20.28 14.51
CA ASP A 238 22.44 21.50 14.86
C ASP A 238 20.95 21.21 15.13
N GLY A 239 20.31 20.36 14.33
CA GLY A 239 18.93 19.93 14.53
C GLY A 239 18.72 19.12 15.81
N LEU A 240 19.59 18.13 16.08
CA LEU A 240 19.53 17.33 17.32
C LEU A 240 19.75 18.19 18.57
N ARG A 241 20.68 19.16 18.49
CA ARG A 241 20.93 20.12 19.56
C ARG A 241 19.70 20.99 19.80
N SER A 242 19.13 21.57 18.75
CA SER A 242 17.93 22.41 18.84
C SER A 242 16.75 21.67 19.46
N LEU A 243 16.49 20.42 19.05
CA LEU A 243 15.45 19.57 19.66
C LEU A 243 15.71 19.30 21.15
N SER A 244 16.97 19.08 21.52
CA SER A 244 17.35 18.83 22.91
C SER A 244 17.19 20.09 23.78
N GLU A 245 17.63 21.25 23.28
CA GLU A 245 17.48 22.56 23.93
C GLU A 245 16.00 22.98 24.03
N GLY A 246 15.18 22.61 23.05
CA GLY A 246 13.72 22.80 23.05
C GLY A 246 12.94 21.89 24.01
N GLY A 247 13.61 20.97 24.71
CA GLY A 247 12.98 20.06 25.67
C GLY A 247 12.34 18.81 25.08
N THR A 248 12.51 18.55 23.78
CA THR A 248 11.99 17.38 23.06
C THR A 248 13.12 16.60 22.37
N PRO A 249 14.13 16.08 23.11
CA PRO A 249 15.26 15.39 22.52
C PRO A 249 14.81 14.15 21.75
N ALA A 250 15.17 14.06 20.47
CA ALA A 250 14.94 12.87 19.66
C ALA A 250 15.69 11.67 20.26
N LYS A 251 15.05 10.51 20.25
CA LYS A 251 15.64 9.21 20.65
C LYS A 251 15.86 8.28 19.46
N PHE A 252 15.35 8.63 18.29
CA PHE A 252 15.81 8.05 17.04
C PHE A 252 15.94 9.09 15.94
N LEU A 253 16.80 8.79 14.96
CA LEU A 253 17.04 9.61 13.78
C LEU A 253 16.86 8.76 12.51
N ILE A 254 16.21 9.32 11.50
CA ILE A 254 16.23 8.82 10.13
C ILE A 254 17.03 9.83 9.30
N ILE A 255 18.20 9.42 8.82
CA ILE A 255 18.96 10.14 7.81
C ILE A 255 18.31 9.81 6.47
N ASP A 256 17.44 10.69 6.03
CA ASP A 256 16.69 10.56 4.78
C ASP A 256 17.58 10.81 3.54
N ASP A 257 16.98 10.82 2.37
CA ASP A 257 17.65 10.95 1.08
C ASP A 257 18.66 12.12 1.01
N GLY A 258 19.76 11.89 0.29
CA GLY A 258 20.89 12.81 0.15
C GLY A 258 22.20 12.35 0.78
N TRP A 259 22.26 11.22 1.49
CA TRP A 259 23.51 10.71 2.07
C TRP A 259 24.35 9.83 1.13
N GLN A 260 23.77 9.33 0.03
CA GLN A 260 24.48 8.57 -1.01
C GLN A 260 24.84 9.46 -2.21
N ASP A 261 25.76 8.99 -3.05
CA ASP A 261 26.09 9.66 -4.31
C ASP A 261 25.09 9.31 -5.41
N THR A 262 24.37 10.32 -5.89
CA THR A 262 23.40 10.19 -6.99
C THR A 262 23.71 11.18 -8.11
N SER A 263 23.25 10.89 -9.32
CA SER A 263 23.33 11.81 -10.44
C SER A 263 22.00 11.85 -11.18
N ASN A 264 21.65 13.04 -11.68
CA ASN A 264 20.43 13.24 -12.46
C ASN A 264 20.76 13.98 -13.76
N GLU A 265 20.90 13.23 -14.84
CA GLU A 265 21.20 13.80 -16.16
C GLU A 265 20.04 14.62 -16.76
N PHE A 266 18.85 14.52 -16.17
CA PHE A 266 17.63 15.20 -16.61
C PHE A 266 17.36 16.49 -15.85
N GLN A 267 18.23 16.85 -14.90
CA GLN A 267 18.15 18.08 -14.14
C GLN A 267 19.53 18.74 -14.16
N LYS A 268 19.72 19.70 -15.07
CA LYS A 268 21.00 20.43 -15.19
C LYS A 268 21.05 21.60 -14.24
N GLU A 269 22.25 21.87 -13.76
CA GLU A 269 22.51 23.03 -12.91
C GLU A 269 22.16 24.33 -13.63
N GLY A 270 21.41 25.21 -12.95
CA GLY A 270 20.94 26.49 -13.51
C GLY A 270 19.68 26.40 -14.38
N GLU A 271 19.18 25.21 -14.70
CA GLU A 271 17.90 25.05 -15.40
C GLU A 271 16.72 25.03 -14.41
N PRO A 272 15.54 25.54 -14.80
CA PRO A 272 14.34 25.43 -13.98
C PRO A 272 14.00 23.97 -13.66
N PHE A 273 13.56 23.71 -12.44
CA PHE A 273 13.07 22.40 -12.06
C PHE A 273 11.87 22.00 -12.91
N VAL A 274 11.95 20.80 -13.51
CA VAL A 274 10.86 20.20 -14.27
C VAL A 274 10.33 19.03 -13.45
N GLU A 275 9.05 19.09 -13.08
CA GLU A 275 8.40 18.03 -12.32
C GLU A 275 8.49 16.68 -13.05
N GLY A 276 8.88 15.64 -12.31
CA GLY A 276 9.09 14.27 -12.81
C GLY A 276 10.57 13.93 -13.03
N THR A 277 11.44 14.90 -13.28
CA THR A 277 12.88 14.62 -13.52
C THR A 277 13.58 14.05 -12.30
N GLN A 278 13.08 14.31 -11.08
CA GLN A 278 13.63 13.75 -9.84
C GLN A 278 13.62 12.21 -9.86
N PHE A 279 12.64 11.60 -10.54
CA PHE A 279 12.53 10.15 -10.63
C PHE A 279 13.49 9.53 -11.65
N GLY A 280 14.17 10.35 -12.45
CA GLY A 280 15.24 9.93 -13.37
C GLY A 280 16.62 9.86 -12.72
N GLY A 281 16.78 10.34 -11.48
CA GLY A 281 18.04 10.30 -10.76
C GLY A 281 18.50 8.85 -10.50
N ARG A 282 19.80 8.59 -10.54
CA ARG A 282 20.38 7.25 -10.41
C ARG A 282 21.52 7.21 -9.39
N LEU A 283 21.73 6.04 -8.80
CA LEU A 283 22.77 5.80 -7.80
C LEU A 283 24.14 5.59 -8.47
N ASN A 284 25.16 6.34 -8.02
CA ASN A 284 26.55 6.16 -8.45
C ASN A 284 27.33 5.20 -7.55
N SER A 285 27.09 5.28 -6.23
CA SER A 285 27.75 4.48 -5.21
C SER A 285 26.77 4.08 -4.12
N ILE A 286 26.95 2.89 -3.57
CA ILE A 286 26.16 2.40 -2.42
C ILE A 286 26.70 2.92 -1.07
N GLU A 287 27.92 3.44 -1.07
CA GLU A 287 28.59 4.01 0.11
C GLU A 287 28.10 5.45 0.37
N GLU A 288 28.41 5.96 1.57
CA GLU A 288 28.13 7.34 1.89
C GLU A 288 28.95 8.31 1.02
N ASN A 289 28.33 9.45 0.70
CA ASN A 289 28.97 10.49 -0.08
C ASN A 289 29.95 11.33 0.76
N ASN A 290 30.69 12.20 0.07
CA ASN A 290 31.70 13.08 0.64
C ASN A 290 31.20 14.01 1.75
N LYS A 291 29.89 14.23 1.91
CA LYS A 291 29.36 15.03 3.01
C LYS A 291 29.60 14.37 4.38
N PHE A 292 29.70 13.04 4.41
CA PHE A 292 29.90 12.26 5.63
C PHE A 292 31.35 11.82 5.84
N HIS A 293 32.23 12.10 4.88
CA HIS A 293 33.67 11.94 5.02
C HIS A 293 34.27 13.20 5.66
N CYS A 294 34.62 13.13 6.94
CA CYS A 294 35.33 14.22 7.61
C CYS A 294 36.85 14.09 7.35
N THR A 295 37.44 15.11 6.73
CA THR A 295 38.89 15.33 6.74
C THR A 295 39.23 16.18 7.97
N THR A 296 39.54 15.56 9.10
CA THR A 296 40.15 16.29 10.21
C THR A 296 41.52 16.81 9.76
N ASN A 297 41.75 18.11 9.95
CA ASN A 297 42.97 18.81 9.59
C ASN A 297 44.26 18.00 9.86
N ALA A 298 45.00 17.71 8.79
CA ALA A 298 46.47 17.59 8.60
C ALA A 298 47.44 17.20 9.74
N LEU A 299 47.02 16.63 10.88
CA LEU A 299 47.93 16.23 11.97
C LEU A 299 47.70 14.81 12.51
N ASP A 300 46.62 14.13 12.11
CA ASP A 300 46.42 12.68 12.33
C ASP A 300 45.87 12.05 11.05
N SER A 301 46.76 11.77 10.10
CA SER A 301 46.44 11.37 8.72
C SER A 301 45.94 9.93 8.55
N ASP A 302 45.46 9.26 9.60
CA ASP A 302 45.16 7.82 9.57
C ASP A 302 43.72 7.43 9.98
N LYS A 303 42.87 8.40 10.33
CA LYS A 303 41.43 8.14 10.58
C LYS A 303 40.55 9.03 9.73
N GLN A 304 40.23 8.55 8.53
CA GLN A 304 39.10 9.06 7.76
C GLN A 304 37.82 8.66 8.49
N SER A 305 37.14 9.64 9.12
CA SER A 305 35.88 9.38 9.83
C SER A 305 34.72 9.40 8.85
N GLY A 306 34.04 8.25 8.71
CA GLY A 306 32.88 8.08 7.82
C GLY A 306 31.54 8.14 8.56
N LEU A 307 30.48 7.68 7.90
CA LEU A 307 29.12 7.69 8.46
C LEU A 307 29.03 6.94 9.80
N LYS A 308 29.76 5.83 9.95
CA LYS A 308 29.82 5.03 11.18
C LYS A 308 30.30 5.82 12.40
N ASP A 309 31.39 6.56 12.23
CA ASP A 309 31.99 7.34 13.31
C ASP A 309 31.08 8.51 13.68
N PHE A 310 30.49 9.15 12.67
CA PHE A 310 29.49 10.19 12.86
C PHE A 310 28.26 9.67 13.63
N VAL A 311 27.71 8.51 13.25
CA VAL A 311 26.57 7.89 13.95
C VAL A 311 26.93 7.57 15.41
N SER A 312 28.15 7.06 15.65
CA SER A 312 28.65 6.77 16.99
C SER A 312 28.76 8.05 17.85
N GLU A 313 29.27 9.13 17.26
CA GLU A 313 29.36 10.45 17.89
C GLU A 313 27.97 10.97 18.32
N ILE A 314 26.99 10.99 17.40
CA ILE A 314 25.66 11.54 17.71
C ILE A 314 24.87 10.66 18.67
N LYS A 315 25.04 9.33 18.63
CA LYS A 315 24.44 8.41 19.61
C LYS A 315 24.94 8.73 21.02
N ASN A 316 26.25 8.89 21.18
CA ASN A 316 26.86 9.21 22.47
C ASN A 316 26.51 10.63 22.96
N THR A 317 26.50 11.60 22.05
CA THR A 317 26.31 13.02 22.40
C THR A 317 24.86 13.34 22.74
N PHE A 318 23.90 12.82 21.96
CA PHE A 318 22.48 13.18 22.08
C PHE A 318 21.63 12.05 22.71
N GLY A 319 22.24 10.90 23.02
CA GLY A 319 21.53 9.76 23.60
C GLY A 319 20.50 9.14 22.66
N LEU A 320 20.81 9.08 21.36
CA LEU A 320 19.99 8.38 20.36
C LEU A 320 20.06 6.88 20.60
N ARG A 321 18.90 6.21 20.61
CA ARG A 321 18.78 4.75 20.70
C ARG A 321 18.88 4.09 19.34
N TYR A 322 18.29 4.71 18.32
CA TYR A 322 18.24 4.17 16.96
C TYR A 322 18.66 5.21 15.94
N VAL A 323 19.39 4.77 14.92
CA VAL A 323 19.69 5.57 13.73
C VAL A 323 19.44 4.71 12.50
N TYR A 324 18.66 5.25 11.57
CA TYR A 324 18.31 4.64 10.30
C TYR A 324 18.79 5.52 9.16
N VAL A 325 18.96 4.91 8.00
CA VAL A 325 19.20 5.58 6.73
C VAL A 325 18.10 5.21 5.75
N TRP A 326 17.65 6.16 4.97
CA TRP A 326 16.75 5.91 3.85
C TRP A 326 17.54 5.45 2.63
N HIS A 327 17.08 4.45 1.89
CA HIS A 327 17.60 4.15 0.56
C HIS A 327 16.52 3.53 -0.31
N ALA A 328 16.63 3.66 -1.63
CA ALA A 328 15.74 2.98 -2.55
C ALA A 328 16.17 1.51 -2.74
N LEU A 329 15.20 0.61 -2.93
CA LEU A 329 15.48 -0.83 -3.09
C LEU A 329 16.22 -1.15 -4.40
N LEU A 330 16.03 -0.34 -5.44
CA LEU A 330 16.65 -0.53 -6.76
C LEU A 330 17.92 0.33 -6.95
N GLY A 331 18.47 0.87 -5.86
CA GLY A 331 19.58 1.81 -5.86
C GLY A 331 19.12 3.25 -5.63
N TYR A 332 18.51 3.86 -6.64
CA TYR A 332 17.82 5.15 -6.49
C TYR A 332 16.56 5.16 -7.38
N TRP A 333 15.83 6.27 -7.47
CA TRP A 333 14.53 6.33 -8.18
C TRP A 333 14.59 5.77 -9.61
N GLY A 334 15.62 6.14 -10.37
CA GLY A 334 15.91 5.67 -11.74
C GLY A 334 16.88 4.49 -11.79
N GLY A 335 17.13 3.79 -10.68
CA GLY A 335 18.06 2.66 -10.61
C GLY A 335 19.53 3.06 -10.43
N LEU A 336 20.44 2.29 -11.02
CA LEU A 336 21.89 2.51 -10.96
C LEU A 336 22.43 3.22 -12.21
N VAL A 337 23.47 4.03 -12.06
CA VAL A 337 24.18 4.63 -13.19
C VAL A 337 24.93 3.53 -13.97
N PRO A 338 24.71 3.37 -15.28
CA PRO A 338 25.48 2.43 -16.09
C PRO A 338 26.98 2.71 -16.02
N ASN A 339 27.79 1.67 -15.77
CA ASN A 339 29.26 1.71 -15.73
C ASN A 339 29.89 2.62 -14.66
N ALA A 340 29.12 3.19 -13.72
CA ALA A 340 29.70 3.97 -12.63
C ALA A 340 30.65 3.12 -11.76
N PRO A 341 31.84 3.61 -11.37
CA PRO A 341 32.82 2.81 -10.64
C PRO A 341 32.27 2.12 -9.38
N GLY A 342 31.43 2.81 -8.59
CA GLY A 342 30.84 2.30 -7.35
C GLY A 342 29.79 1.20 -7.52
N THR A 343 29.21 1.06 -8.72
CA THR A 343 28.11 0.11 -8.99
C THR A 343 28.35 -0.81 -10.19
N LYS A 344 29.48 -0.65 -10.90
CA LYS A 344 29.84 -1.42 -12.11
C LYS A 344 29.81 -2.93 -11.90
N LYS A 345 30.17 -3.41 -10.70
CA LYS A 345 30.18 -4.84 -10.35
C LYS A 345 28.80 -5.52 -10.44
N TYR A 346 27.72 -4.73 -10.38
CA TYR A 346 26.35 -5.21 -10.53
C TYR A 346 25.85 -5.21 -11.98
N ASN A 347 26.71 -4.83 -12.93
CA ASN A 347 26.43 -4.80 -14.38
C ASN A 347 25.11 -4.10 -14.74
N PRO A 348 24.87 -2.85 -14.28
CA PRO A 348 23.61 -2.18 -14.51
C PRO A 348 23.34 -1.90 -15.99
N LYS A 349 22.13 -2.19 -16.44
CA LYS A 349 21.67 -1.97 -17.82
C LYS A 349 20.44 -1.09 -17.83
N LEU A 350 20.46 -0.06 -18.67
CA LEU A 350 19.33 0.83 -18.86
C LEU A 350 18.18 0.08 -19.56
N ARG A 351 17.00 0.08 -18.95
CA ARG A 351 15.77 -0.54 -19.47
C ARG A 351 14.62 0.43 -19.34
N TYR A 352 13.70 0.39 -20.29
CA TYR A 352 12.52 1.24 -20.30
C TYR A 352 11.30 0.38 -19.97
N PRO A 353 10.71 0.52 -18.77
CA PRO A 353 9.55 -0.26 -18.39
C PRO A 353 8.37 0.10 -19.28
N VAL A 354 7.59 -0.92 -19.66
CA VAL A 354 6.33 -0.74 -20.39
C VAL A 354 5.20 -0.81 -19.37
N GLN A 355 4.37 0.23 -19.30
CA GLN A 355 3.22 0.24 -18.40
C GLN A 355 2.14 -0.71 -18.91
N SER A 356 1.61 -1.58 -18.03
CA SER A 356 0.56 -2.51 -18.39
C SER A 356 -0.77 -1.79 -18.67
N PRO A 357 -1.68 -2.35 -19.49
CA PRO A 357 -3.00 -1.79 -19.69
C PRO A 357 -3.77 -1.56 -18.39
N GLY A 358 -3.65 -2.45 -17.40
CA GLY A 358 -4.28 -2.25 -16.09
C GLY A 358 -3.74 -1.05 -15.33
N ASN A 359 -2.44 -0.76 -15.44
CA ASN A 359 -1.85 0.44 -14.85
C ASN A 359 -2.35 1.72 -15.55
N LEU A 360 -2.34 1.73 -16.89
CA LEU A 360 -2.80 2.88 -17.69
C LEU A 360 -4.29 3.18 -17.55
N ALA A 361 -5.11 2.17 -17.24
CA ALA A 361 -6.55 2.32 -17.01
C ALA A 361 -6.90 3.00 -15.66
N ASN A 362 -5.92 3.13 -14.75
CA ASN A 362 -6.09 3.74 -13.44
C ASN A 362 -5.41 5.13 -13.38
N MET A 363 -5.29 5.72 -12.18
CA MET A 363 -4.59 7.00 -12.03
C MET A 363 -3.13 6.84 -12.47
N ARG A 364 -2.74 7.52 -13.55
CA ARG A 364 -1.35 7.55 -14.01
C ARG A 364 -0.47 8.17 -12.94
N ASP A 365 0.67 7.52 -12.73
CA ASP A 365 1.61 7.92 -11.72
C ASP A 365 2.81 8.66 -12.33
N GLY A 366 3.17 9.80 -11.74
CA GLY A 366 4.25 10.65 -12.24
C GLY A 366 5.61 9.97 -12.23
N SER A 367 5.90 9.05 -11.30
CA SER A 367 7.16 8.29 -11.37
C SER A 367 7.16 7.22 -12.42
N MET A 368 6.04 6.53 -12.63
CA MET A 368 5.97 5.48 -13.64
C MET A 368 6.14 6.09 -15.03
N ASP A 369 5.50 7.22 -15.28
CA ASP A 369 5.69 8.01 -16.50
C ASP A 369 7.14 8.46 -16.66
N SER A 370 7.77 8.88 -15.56
CA SER A 370 9.17 9.32 -15.57
C SER A 370 10.13 8.15 -15.79
N MET A 371 9.90 6.98 -15.18
CA MET A 371 10.71 5.78 -15.36
C MET A 371 10.55 5.21 -16.78
N GLU A 372 9.35 5.22 -17.35
CA GLU A 372 9.12 4.86 -18.76
C GLU A 372 9.84 5.82 -19.71
N LYS A 373 9.84 7.13 -19.41
CA LYS A 373 10.49 8.15 -20.23
C LYS A 373 12.01 8.15 -20.12
N TYR A 374 12.54 8.08 -18.90
CA TYR A 374 13.95 8.26 -18.59
C TYR A 374 14.72 6.94 -18.49
N GLY A 375 14.02 5.83 -18.32
CA GLY A 375 14.61 4.50 -18.18
C GLY A 375 15.20 4.26 -16.80
N VAL A 376 15.19 2.99 -16.40
CA VAL A 376 15.68 2.48 -15.12
C VAL A 376 16.99 1.71 -15.35
N GLY A 377 18.02 2.06 -14.58
CA GLY A 377 19.29 1.33 -14.53
C GLY A 377 19.14 0.03 -13.75
N THR A 378 18.60 -1.00 -14.40
CA THR A 378 18.32 -2.30 -13.78
C THR A 378 19.59 -3.07 -13.46
N ILE A 379 19.62 -3.70 -12.29
CA ILE A 379 20.70 -4.59 -11.86
C ILE A 379 20.63 -5.90 -12.65
N ASP A 380 21.79 -6.49 -12.97
CA ASP A 380 21.83 -7.84 -13.54
C ASP A 380 21.17 -8.84 -12.57
N PRO A 381 20.14 -9.61 -12.99
CA PRO A 381 19.45 -10.54 -12.10
C PRO A 381 20.38 -11.52 -11.37
N ALA A 382 21.50 -11.92 -11.97
CA ALA A 382 22.48 -12.81 -11.34
C ALA A 382 23.28 -12.13 -10.21
N LYS A 383 23.20 -10.80 -10.10
CA LYS A 383 23.88 -9.95 -9.11
C LYS A 383 22.94 -9.32 -8.10
N ALA A 384 21.63 -9.55 -8.20
CA ALA A 384 20.64 -8.91 -7.33
C ALA A 384 20.88 -9.20 -5.84
N TYR A 385 21.14 -10.46 -5.47
CA TYR A 385 21.45 -10.84 -4.09
C TYR A 385 22.70 -10.13 -3.57
N GLN A 386 23.79 -10.15 -4.35
CA GLN A 386 25.02 -9.46 -4.01
C GLN A 386 24.78 -7.95 -3.80
N PHE A 387 23.98 -7.32 -4.66
CA PHE A 387 23.64 -5.91 -4.51
C PHE A 387 22.88 -5.62 -3.21
N TYR A 388 21.87 -6.42 -2.87
CA TYR A 388 21.10 -6.23 -1.64
C TYR A 388 21.95 -6.48 -0.40
N ASP A 389 22.81 -7.49 -0.40
CA ASP A 389 23.74 -7.75 0.71
C ASP A 389 24.72 -6.60 0.90
N ASP A 390 25.31 -6.09 -0.19
CA ASP A 390 26.25 -4.98 -0.15
C ASP A 390 25.56 -3.66 0.28
N LEU A 391 24.35 -3.37 -0.23
CA LEU A 391 23.59 -2.16 0.11
C LEU A 391 23.14 -2.14 1.57
N HIS A 392 22.61 -3.25 2.09
CA HIS A 392 22.23 -3.32 3.50
C HIS A 392 23.48 -3.42 4.38
N GLY A 393 24.53 -4.11 3.93
CA GLY A 393 25.82 -4.18 4.59
C GLY A 393 26.42 -2.80 4.84
N SER A 394 26.44 -1.93 3.82
CA SER A 394 26.92 -0.55 3.97
C SER A 394 26.06 0.28 4.95
N CYS A 395 24.75 0.06 4.95
CA CYS A 395 23.85 0.70 5.92
C CYS A 395 24.12 0.20 7.35
N PHE A 396 24.35 -1.10 7.55
CA PHE A 396 24.64 -1.68 8.87
C PHE A 396 25.99 -1.23 9.42
N THR A 397 27.03 -1.23 8.59
CA THR A 397 28.34 -0.71 8.97
C THR A 397 28.26 0.78 9.29
N GLY A 398 27.55 1.57 8.47
CA GLY A 398 27.35 3.00 8.64
C GLY A 398 26.47 3.38 9.85
N CYS A 399 25.48 2.57 10.20
CA CYS A 399 24.59 2.86 11.34
C CYS A 399 25.03 2.18 12.65
N GLY A 400 26.12 1.40 12.61
CA GLY A 400 26.69 0.72 13.77
C GLY A 400 25.77 -0.35 14.36
N TRP A 401 25.07 -1.10 13.52
CA TRP A 401 24.34 -2.30 13.93
C TRP A 401 25.31 -3.47 13.78
N GLY A 402 25.83 -3.96 14.90
CA GLY A 402 26.77 -5.08 14.97
C GLY A 402 26.52 -5.91 16.21
#